data_AF-A0A2N3CZY4-F1
#
_entry.id   AF-A0A2N3CZY4-F1
#
_cell.length_a   1.000
_cell.length_b   1.000
_cell.length_c   1.000
_cell.angle_alpha   90.00
_cell.angle_beta   90.00
_cell.angle_gamma   90.00
#
_symmetry.space_group_name_H-M   'P 1'
#
loop_
_entity.id
_entity.type
_entity.pdbx_description
1 polymer ?
#
loop_
_entity_poly.entity_id
_entity_poly.type
_entity_poly.pdbx_seq_one_letter_code
_entity_poly.pdbx_strand_id
1 'polypeptide(L)'
;SSNATLPVTLRCAERNLGVSKPVASFVISLGATVNMNGTAMYLGLATLFGAQIFGVDLSWGDYAMIALLGTLGAVGAAGIPGAGLIMMALVFSAVNVPLETIAFVAGVDRIMDMMRTTTNITGDGAVAVTVASLTGELDKAELASADDV
;
A
#
# COMPACT_ATOMS: atom_id res chain seq x y z
N SER A 1 2.56 10.25 -0.37
CA SER A 1 2.59 9.90 -1.80
C SER A 1 3.84 9.09 -2.14
N SER A 2 3.67 7.86 -2.61
CA SER A 2 4.78 6.93 -2.95
C SER A 2 5.59 7.35 -4.18
N ASN A 3 4.94 7.95 -5.20
CA ASN A 3 5.65 8.42 -6.39
C ASN A 3 6.59 9.59 -6.10
N ALA A 4 6.21 10.46 -5.16
CA ALA A 4 7.05 11.59 -4.76
C ALA A 4 8.31 11.13 -4.00
N THR A 5 8.25 9.98 -3.33
CA THR A 5 9.37 9.41 -2.56
C THR A 5 10.27 8.50 -3.39
N LEU A 6 9.88 8.16 -4.62
CA LEU A 6 10.59 7.20 -5.47
C LEU A 6 12.12 7.46 -5.59
N PRO A 7 12.61 8.70 -5.82
CA PRO A 7 14.06 8.95 -5.87
C PRO A 7 14.78 8.65 -4.55
N VAL A 8 14.12 8.93 -3.42
CA VAL A 8 14.66 8.66 -2.08
C VAL A 8 14.67 7.15 -1.82
N THR A 9 13.57 6.46 -2.14
CA THR A 9 13.47 5.01 -1.96
C THR A 9 14.50 4.26 -2.79
N LEU A 10 14.75 4.68 -4.04
CA LEU A 10 15.80 4.10 -4.89
C LEU A 10 17.19 4.29 -4.28
N ARG A 11 17.50 5.51 -3.81
CA ARG A 11 18.77 5.78 -3.13
C ARG A 11 18.95 4.89 -1.90
N CYS A 12 17.94 4.81 -1.03
CA CYS A 12 18.02 4.00 0.17
C CYS A 12 18.14 2.51 -0.14
N ALA A 13 17.45 2.01 -1.16
CA ALA A 13 17.59 0.61 -1.57
C ALA A 13 19.01 0.29 -2.07
N GLU A 14 19.60 1.19 -2.86
CA GLU A 14 20.96 1.00 -3.39
C GLU A 14 22.05 1.18 -2.33
N ARG A 15 21.92 2.17 -1.44
CA ARG A 15 22.99 2.62 -0.52
C ARG A 15 22.83 2.15 0.92
N ASN A 16 21.63 1.82 1.36
CA ASN A 16 21.40 1.35 2.73
C ASN A 16 21.00 -0.12 2.77
N LEU A 17 20.34 -0.62 1.71
CA LEU A 17 19.87 -2.01 1.66
C LEU A 17 20.74 -2.92 0.78
N GLY A 18 21.78 -2.38 0.13
CA GLY A 18 22.70 -3.15 -0.71
C GLY A 18 22.05 -3.79 -1.94
N VAL A 19 20.91 -3.27 -2.41
CA VAL A 19 20.21 -3.80 -3.58
C VAL A 19 20.85 -3.27 -4.85
N SER A 20 21.17 -4.15 -5.80
CA SER A 20 21.73 -3.69 -7.08
C SER A 20 20.77 -2.77 -7.84
N LYS A 21 21.35 -1.77 -8.53
CA LYS A 21 20.61 -0.76 -9.28
C LYS A 21 19.56 -1.33 -10.25
N PRO A 22 19.84 -2.39 -11.04
CA PRO A 22 18.83 -3.00 -11.91
C PRO A 22 17.61 -3.54 -11.14
N VAL A 23 17.84 -4.23 -10.01
CA VAL A 23 16.76 -4.79 -9.18
C VAL A 23 15.97 -3.67 -8.50
N ALA A 24 16.66 -2.72 -7.87
CA ALA A 24 16.02 -1.58 -7.21
C ALA A 24 15.16 -0.76 -8.20
N SER A 25 15.72 -0.42 -9.35
CA SER A 25 15.02 0.37 -10.39
C SER A 25 13.76 -0.32 -10.88
N PHE A 26 13.81 -1.63 -11.13
CA PHE A 26 12.65 -2.38 -11.61
C PHE A 26 11.60 -2.59 -10.52
N VAL A 27 12.00 -3.16 -9.38
CA VAL A 27 11.07 -3.59 -8.31
C VAL A 27 10.39 -2.38 -7.68
N ILE A 28 11.13 -1.31 -7.36
CA ILE A 28 10.58 -0.15 -6.65
C ILE A 28 9.73 0.71 -7.58
N SER A 29 10.12 0.87 -8.85
CA SER A 29 9.29 1.60 -9.82
C SER A 29 7.99 0.88 -10.15
N LEU A 30 8.03 -0.46 -10.23
CA LEU A 30 6.83 -1.27 -10.37
C LEU A 30 5.98 -1.18 -9.09
N GLY A 31 6.59 -1.39 -7.93
CA GLY A 31 5.96 -1.35 -6.60
C GLY A 31 5.24 -0.04 -6.30
N ALA A 32 5.84 1.10 -6.63
CA ALA A 32 5.22 2.42 -6.45
C ALA A 32 3.85 2.56 -7.15
N THR A 33 3.57 1.72 -8.16
CA THR A 33 2.28 1.68 -8.86
C THR A 33 1.39 0.54 -8.39
N VAL A 34 1.92 -0.69 -8.27
CA VAL A 34 1.10 -1.90 -8.03
C VAL A 34 1.00 -2.30 -6.56
N ASN A 35 1.96 -1.89 -5.72
CA ASN A 35 2.04 -2.28 -4.32
C ASN A 35 1.37 -1.24 -3.41
N MET A 36 0.04 -1.15 -3.51
CA MET A 36 -0.75 -0.33 -2.59
C MET A 36 -1.38 -1.14 -1.46
N ASN A 37 -0.61 -2.02 -0.80
CA ASN A 37 -1.11 -2.87 0.29
C ASN A 37 -1.74 -2.07 1.44
N GLY A 38 -1.15 -0.92 1.79
CA GLY A 38 -1.73 0.02 2.74
C GLY A 38 -3.10 0.56 2.31
N THR A 39 -3.34 0.72 1.01
CA THR A 39 -4.66 1.09 0.47
C THR A 39 -5.65 -0.05 0.62
N ALA A 40 -5.27 -1.30 0.30
CA ALA A 40 -6.13 -2.46 0.51
C ALA A 40 -6.52 -2.63 1.99
N MET A 41 -5.54 -2.55 2.90
CA MET A 41 -5.76 -2.62 4.34
C MET A 41 -6.72 -1.52 4.80
N TYR A 42 -6.52 -0.29 4.33
CA TYR A 42 -7.35 0.83 4.68
C TYR A 42 -8.79 0.70 4.16
N LEU A 43 -9.00 0.23 2.93
CA LEU A 43 -10.34 -0.03 2.41
C LEU A 43 -11.06 -1.07 3.28
N GLY A 44 -10.37 -2.13 3.70
CA GLY A 44 -10.92 -3.13 4.61
C GLY A 44 -11.31 -2.56 5.97
N LEU A 45 -10.38 -1.85 6.61
CA LEU A 45 -10.61 -1.24 7.93
C LEU A 45 -11.70 -0.17 7.90
N ALA A 46 -11.74 0.67 6.87
CA ALA A 46 -12.78 1.68 6.69
C ALA A 46 -14.17 1.04 6.49
N THR A 47 -14.23 -0.08 5.77
CA THR A 47 -15.48 -0.84 5.56
C THR A 47 -15.98 -1.44 6.87
N LEU A 48 -15.07 -2.05 7.65
CA LEU A 48 -15.39 -2.63 8.96
C LEU A 48 -15.87 -1.57 9.93
N PHE A 49 -15.21 -0.42 9.96
CA PHE A 49 -15.62 0.71 10.77
C PHE A 49 -17.02 1.22 10.40
N GLY A 50 -17.30 1.37 9.11
CA GLY A 50 -18.63 1.75 8.63
C GLY A 50 -19.70 0.73 9.03
N ALA A 51 -19.41 -0.55 8.83
CA ALA A 51 -20.31 -1.63 9.22
C ALA A 51 -20.63 -1.60 10.72
N GLN A 52 -19.63 -1.38 11.56
CA GLN A 52 -19.80 -1.30 13.02
C GLN A 52 -20.62 -0.07 13.46
N ILE A 53 -20.39 1.10 12.86
CA ILE A 53 -21.12 2.32 13.22
C ILE A 53 -22.59 2.25 12.80
N PHE A 54 -22.85 1.72 11.61
CA PHE A 54 -24.19 1.65 11.04
C PHE A 54 -24.93 0.35 11.38
N GLY A 55 -24.31 -0.57 12.13
CA GLY A 55 -24.91 -1.83 12.54
C GLY A 55 -25.16 -2.79 11.37
N VAL A 56 -24.30 -2.77 10.34
CA VAL A 56 -24.36 -3.69 9.21
C VAL A 56 -23.67 -5.00 9.60
N ASP A 57 -24.43 -6.09 9.58
CA ASP A 57 -23.89 -7.42 9.82
C ASP A 57 -23.15 -7.93 8.58
N LEU A 58 -21.83 -8.12 8.72
CA LEU A 58 -20.99 -8.67 7.66
C LEU A 58 -20.91 -10.20 7.78
N SER A 59 -21.30 -10.90 6.72
CA SER A 59 -21.11 -12.34 6.60
C SER A 59 -19.66 -12.69 6.22
N TRP A 60 -19.25 -13.95 6.39
CA TRP A 60 -17.95 -14.44 5.90
C TRP A 60 -17.73 -14.21 4.40
N GLY A 61 -18.81 -14.22 3.60
CA GLY A 61 -18.75 -13.88 2.18
C GLY A 61 -18.39 -12.42 1.93
N ASP A 62 -18.89 -11.51 2.77
CA ASP A 62 -18.59 -10.08 2.69
C ASP A 62 -17.13 -9.80 3.03
N TYR A 63 -16.56 -10.48 4.04
CA TYR A 63 -15.13 -10.39 4.33
C TYR A 63 -14.26 -10.83 3.14
N ALA A 64 -14.64 -11.92 2.46
CA ALA A 64 -13.94 -12.38 1.27
C ALA A 64 -14.06 -11.36 0.12
N MET A 65 -15.24 -10.76 -0.06
CA MET A 65 -15.47 -9.74 -1.07
C MET A 65 -14.68 -8.45 -0.79
N ILE A 66 -14.62 -8.01 0.48
CA ILE A 66 -13.80 -6.87 0.90
C ILE A 66 -12.32 -7.12 0.61
N ALA A 67 -11.81 -8.31 0.95
CA ALA A 67 -10.41 -8.67 0.69
C ALA A 67 -10.11 -8.67 -0.82
N LEU A 68 -10.99 -9.24 -1.63
CA LEU A 68 -10.85 -9.28 -3.09
C LEU A 68 -10.89 -7.87 -3.69
N LEU A 69 -11.94 -7.09 -3.40
CA LEU A 69 -12.12 -5.74 -3.95
C LEU A 69 -11.05 -4.77 -3.45
N GLY A 70 -10.63 -4.89 -2.19
CA GLY A 70 -9.52 -4.13 -1.63
C GLY A 70 -8.20 -4.41 -2.35
N THR A 71 -7.92 -5.68 -2.63
CA THR A 71 -6.72 -6.10 -3.38
C THR A 71 -6.76 -5.60 -4.82
N LEU A 72 -7.90 -5.75 -5.51
CA LEU A 72 -8.09 -5.23 -6.87
C LEU A 72 -7.96 -3.71 -6.91
N GLY A 73 -8.48 -3.02 -5.89
CA GLY A 73 -8.34 -1.58 -5.72
C GLY A 73 -6.90 -1.13 -5.54
N ALA A 74 -6.09 -1.88 -4.78
CA ALA A 74 -4.69 -1.58 -4.57
C ALA A 74 -3.84 -1.66 -5.85
N VAL A 75 -4.19 -2.56 -6.77
CA VAL A 75 -3.50 -2.66 -8.07
C VAL A 75 -4.08 -1.66 -9.09
N GLY A 76 -5.41 -1.48 -9.09
CA GLY A 76 -6.13 -0.71 -10.10
C GLY A 76 -6.15 0.81 -9.90
N ALA A 77 -5.85 1.30 -8.70
CA ALA A 77 -5.84 2.74 -8.39
C ALA A 77 -4.53 3.47 -8.73
N ALA A 78 -3.58 2.77 -9.37
CA ALA A 78 -2.27 3.31 -9.71
C ALA A 78 -2.36 4.57 -10.59
N GLY A 79 -2.05 5.73 -10.02
CA GLY A 79 -1.79 6.97 -10.77
C GLY A 79 -2.97 7.89 -11.06
N ILE A 80 -4.19 7.59 -10.58
CA ILE A 80 -5.36 8.48 -10.77
C ILE A 80 -5.67 9.27 -9.48
N PRO A 81 -5.55 10.61 -9.48
CA PRO A 81 -5.97 11.45 -8.36
C PRO A 81 -7.44 11.19 -8.01
N GLY A 82 -7.75 10.94 -6.74
CA GLY A 82 -9.12 10.68 -6.28
C GLY A 82 -9.61 9.23 -6.43
N ALA A 83 -8.79 8.31 -6.97
CA ALA A 83 -9.16 6.89 -7.08
C ALA A 83 -9.50 6.24 -5.73
N GLY A 84 -8.90 6.70 -4.62
CA GLY A 84 -9.18 6.18 -3.28
C GLY A 84 -10.65 6.30 -2.87
N LEU A 85 -11.30 7.43 -3.16
CA LEU A 85 -12.71 7.65 -2.84
C LEU A 85 -13.64 6.80 -3.72
N ILE A 86 -13.30 6.64 -4.99
CA ILE A 86 -14.03 5.76 -5.92
C ILE A 86 -13.96 4.31 -5.44
N MET A 87 -12.77 3.86 -5.06
CA MET A 87 -12.58 2.49 -4.55
C MET A 87 -13.30 2.27 -3.22
N MET A 88 -13.31 3.23 -2.31
CA MET A 88 -14.13 3.13 -1.09
C MET A 88 -15.60 2.94 -1.42
N ALA A 89 -16.16 3.79 -2.29
CA ALA A 89 -17.57 3.72 -2.64
C ALA A 89 -17.93 2.37 -3.26
N LEU A 90 -17.03 1.81 -4.07
CA LEU A 90 -17.18 0.49 -4.66
C LEU A 90 -17.19 -0.62 -3.59
N VAL A 91 -16.23 -0.63 -2.66
CA VAL A 91 -16.16 -1.64 -1.59
C VAL A 91 -17.35 -1.54 -0.66
N PHE A 92 -17.73 -0.32 -0.24
CA PHE A 92 -18.85 -0.10 0.67
C PHE A 92 -20.17 -0.55 0.04
N SER A 93 -20.41 -0.19 -1.22
CA SER A 93 -21.63 -0.59 -1.93
C SER A 93 -21.72 -2.10 -2.10
N ALA A 94 -20.59 -2.79 -2.30
CA ALA A 94 -20.57 -4.24 -2.46
C ALA A 94 -21.07 -5.00 -1.22
N VAL A 95 -20.83 -4.46 -0.02
CA VAL A 95 -21.23 -5.09 1.26
C VAL A 95 -22.30 -4.29 2.01
N ASN A 96 -23.01 -3.41 1.32
CA ASN A 96 -24.10 -2.58 1.86
C ASN A 96 -23.71 -1.67 3.04
N VAL A 97 -22.45 -1.22 3.09
CA VAL A 97 -22.03 -0.19 4.05
C VAL A 97 -22.44 1.19 3.53
N PRO A 98 -23.08 2.04 4.35
CA PRO A 98 -23.52 3.37 3.93
C PRO A 98 -22.35 4.28 3.50
N LEU A 99 -22.52 5.02 2.39
CA LEU A 99 -21.48 5.90 1.84
C LEU A 99 -21.18 7.11 2.73
N GLU A 100 -22.11 7.46 3.62
CA GLU A 100 -21.95 8.44 4.69
C GLU A 100 -20.73 8.12 5.56
N THR A 101 -20.33 6.84 5.65
CA THR A 101 -19.08 6.39 6.28
C THR A 101 -17.89 7.20 5.79
N ILE A 102 -17.82 7.52 4.48
CA ILE A 102 -16.70 8.29 3.89
C ILE A 102 -16.50 9.63 4.60
N ALA A 103 -17.58 10.30 5.02
CA ALA A 103 -17.47 11.58 5.72
C ALA A 103 -16.78 11.44 7.08
N PHE A 104 -17.02 10.34 7.80
CA PHE A 104 -16.35 10.04 9.07
C PHE A 104 -14.87 9.76 8.86
N VAL A 105 -14.53 8.96 7.84
CA VAL A 105 -13.13 8.60 7.58
C VAL A 105 -12.34 9.77 6.96
N ALA A 106 -13.00 10.68 6.24
CA ALA A 106 -12.38 11.85 5.64
C ALA A 106 -11.69 12.77 6.68
N GLY A 107 -12.24 12.85 7.90
CA GLY A 107 -11.66 13.67 8.97
C GLY A 107 -10.29 13.19 9.44
N VAL A 108 -10.00 11.89 9.31
CA VAL A 108 -8.74 11.25 9.71
C VAL A 108 -7.90 10.77 8.53
N ASP A 109 -8.40 10.91 7.30
CA ASP A 109 -7.77 10.39 6.08
C ASP A 109 -6.36 10.94 5.90
N ARG A 110 -6.07 12.18 6.29
CA ARG A 110 -4.70 12.73 6.18
C ARG A 110 -3.66 11.99 7.00
N ILE A 111 -4.02 11.56 8.22
CA ILE A 111 -3.11 10.80 9.09
C ILE A 111 -2.96 9.39 8.54
N MET A 112 -4.07 8.77 8.14
CA MET A 112 -4.05 7.43 7.56
C MET A 112 -3.30 7.38 6.24
N ASP A 113 -3.41 8.40 5.39
CA ASP A 113 -2.70 8.47 4.11
C ASP A 113 -1.17 8.43 4.27
N MET A 114 -0.67 9.13 5.28
CA MET A 114 0.75 9.07 5.64
C MET A 114 1.15 7.66 6.04
N MET A 115 0.38 7.01 6.93
CA MET A 115 0.66 5.64 7.37
C MET A 115 0.59 4.62 6.23
N ARG A 116 -0.40 4.75 5.33
CA ARG A 116 -0.54 3.92 4.12
C ARG A 116 0.67 4.06 3.21
N THR A 117 1.06 5.30 2.93
CA THR A 117 2.23 5.60 2.09
C THR A 117 3.50 4.98 2.67
N THR A 118 3.75 5.16 3.97
CA THR A 118 4.93 4.60 4.64
C THR A 118 4.95 3.07 4.57
N THR A 119 3.81 2.43 4.78
CA THR A 119 3.70 0.96 4.69
C THR A 119 4.00 0.46 3.27
N ASN A 120 3.47 1.13 2.24
CA ASN A 120 3.73 0.76 0.84
C ASN A 120 5.22 0.87 0.50
N ILE A 121 5.86 2.00 0.82
CA ILE A 121 7.29 2.23 0.56
C ILE A 121 8.16 1.21 1.28
N THR A 122 7.82 0.88 2.53
CA THR A 122 8.54 -0.13 3.31
C THR A 122 8.40 -1.51 2.66
N GLY A 123 7.21 -1.84 2.15
CA GLY A 123 6.96 -3.05 1.38
C GLY A 123 7.79 -3.13 0.10
N ASP A 124 7.88 -2.03 -0.66
CA ASP A 124 8.71 -1.97 -1.87
C ASP A 124 10.18 -2.27 -1.56
N GLY A 125 10.72 -1.69 -0.48
CA GLY A 125 12.07 -1.98 0.00
C GLY A 125 12.27 -3.44 0.41
N ALA A 126 11.32 -4.00 1.17
CA ALA A 126 11.36 -5.39 1.61
C ALA A 126 11.33 -6.38 0.43
N VAL A 127 10.49 -6.11 -0.57
CA VAL A 127 10.43 -6.93 -1.80
C VAL A 127 11.72 -6.77 -2.61
N ALA A 128 12.25 -5.55 -2.74
CA ALA A 128 13.51 -5.32 -3.45
C ALA A 128 14.67 -6.11 -2.83
N VAL A 129 14.81 -6.12 -1.51
CA VAL A 129 15.81 -6.92 -0.78
C VAL A 129 15.57 -8.41 -0.98
N THR A 130 14.32 -8.86 -0.91
CA THR A 130 13.96 -10.27 -1.10
C THR A 130 14.33 -10.75 -2.49
N VAL A 131 13.96 -9.99 -3.54
CA VAL A 131 14.29 -10.31 -4.93
C VAL A 131 15.80 -10.31 -5.13
N ALA A 132 16.50 -9.29 -4.64
CA ALA A 132 17.96 -9.22 -4.74
C ALA A 132 18.64 -10.42 -4.07
N SER A 133 18.16 -10.85 -2.90
CA SER A 133 18.68 -12.04 -2.23
C SER A 133 18.44 -13.31 -3.04
N LEU A 134 17.30 -13.44 -3.73
CA LEU A 134 16.96 -14.61 -4.55
C LEU A 134 17.73 -14.64 -5.86
N THR A 135 18.08 -13.48 -6.42
CA THR A 135 18.83 -13.36 -7.69
C THR A 135 20.34 -13.24 -7.50
N GLY A 136 20.84 -13.20 -6.26
CA GLY A 136 22.27 -13.03 -5.96
C GLY A 136 22.79 -11.60 -6.18
N GLU A 137 21.90 -10.62 -6.20
CA GLU A 137 22.14 -9.20 -6.47
C GLU A 137 22.13 -8.33 -5.20
N LEU A 138 22.28 -8.98 -4.03
CA LEU A 138 22.28 -8.33 -2.72
C LEU A 138 23.69 -8.25 -2.16
N ASP A 139 24.19 -7.03 -1.97
CA ASP A 139 25.39 -6.77 -1.20
C ASP A 139 25.08 -6.84 0.31
N LYS A 140 25.45 -7.97 0.92
CA LYS A 140 25.25 -8.21 2.35
C LYS A 140 26.18 -7.37 3.24
N ALA A 141 27.33 -6.93 2.72
CA ALA A 141 28.23 -6.08 3.46
C ALA A 141 27.64 -4.68 3.58
N GLU A 142 27.10 -4.14 2.49
CA GLU A 142 26.38 -2.86 2.50
C GLU A 142 25.14 -2.91 3.40
N LEU A 143 24.33 -3.96 3.29
CA LEU A 143 23.13 -4.14 4.12
C LEU A 143 23.43 -4.18 5.64
N ALA A 144 24.61 -4.69 6.01
CA ALA A 144 25.05 -4.76 7.41
C ALA A 144 25.83 -3.52 7.87
N SER A 145 26.13 -2.60 6.95
CA SER A 145 26.89 -1.39 7.25
C SER A 145 26.03 -0.43 8.08
N ALA A 146 26.69 0.35 8.95
CA ALA A 146 26.08 1.49 9.62
C ALA A 146 26.37 2.81 8.88
N ASP A 147 26.99 2.71 7.70
CA ASP A 147 27.41 3.85 6.91
C ASP A 147 26.20 4.39 6.14
N ASP A 148 25.57 5.41 6.73
CA ASP A 148 24.46 6.12 6.12
C ASP A 148 25.05 7.23 5.21
N VAL A 149 25.36 6.90 3.95
CA VAL A 149 25.95 7.86 2.98
C VAL A 149 24.90 8.58 2.13
#